data_AF-A0AAE1R3U7-F1
#
_entry.id   AF-A0AAE1R3U7-F1
#
_cell.length_a   1.000
_cell.length_b   1.000
_cell.length_c   1.000
_cell.angle_alpha   90.00
_cell.angle_beta   90.00
_cell.angle_gamma   90.00
#
_symmetry.space_group_name_H-M   'P 1'
#
loop_
_entity.id
_entity.type
_entity.pdbx_description
1 polymer ?
#
loop_
_entity_poly.entity_id
_entity_poly.type
_entity_poly.pdbx_seq_one_letter_code
_entity_poly.pdbx_strand_id
1 'polypeptide(L)'
;MRTFWTLESARRRIEGQHKKLSSYDKYKQEVLLGNLDWSPMHKDPLFWKENINNFEENGFQILRVLMTILDTSSDARTLAVACYDLSQFIQCHPAGRIIVADLKAKERVMKV
;
A
#
# COMPACT_ATOMS: atom_id res chain seq x y z
N MET A 1 -27.50 -23.66 -29.52
CA MET A 1 -27.91 -22.86 -28.33
C MET A 1 -27.01 -23.00 -27.10
N ARG A 2 -26.32 -24.13 -26.84
CA ARG A 2 -25.54 -24.36 -25.60
C ARG A 2 -24.21 -23.59 -25.49
N THR A 3 -23.62 -23.20 -26.61
CA THR A 3 -22.33 -22.48 -26.70
C THR A 3 -22.45 -20.98 -26.43
N PHE A 4 -23.62 -20.39 -26.66
CA PHE A 4 -23.85 -18.95 -26.47
C PHE A 4 -23.95 -18.60 -24.97
N TRP A 5 -24.67 -19.41 -24.20
CA TRP A 5 -24.81 -19.22 -22.74
C TRP A 5 -23.50 -19.44 -21.96
N THR A 6 -22.62 -20.32 -22.44
CA THR A 6 -21.33 -20.59 -21.82
C THR A 6 -20.34 -19.45 -22.05
N LEU A 7 -20.34 -18.82 -23.23
CA LEU A 7 -19.57 -17.61 -23.51
C LEU A 7 -20.09 -16.41 -22.70
N GLU A 8 -21.41 -16.21 -22.63
CA GLU A 8 -22.03 -15.14 -21.85
C GLU A 8 -21.71 -15.28 -20.34
N SER A 9 -21.72 -16.52 -19.85
CA SER A 9 -21.40 -16.86 -18.46
C SER A 9 -19.92 -16.71 -18.15
N ALA A 10 -19.02 -17.08 -19.08
CA ALA A 10 -17.58 -16.82 -18.95
C ALA A 10 -17.30 -15.31 -18.95
N ARG A 11 -17.95 -14.54 -19.83
CA ARG A 11 -17.84 -13.08 -19.91
C ARG A 11 -18.32 -12.43 -18.61
N ARG A 12 -19.50 -12.79 -18.09
CA ARG A 12 -20.01 -12.28 -16.81
C ARG A 12 -19.13 -12.67 -15.62
N ARG A 13 -18.46 -13.82 -15.64
CA ARG A 13 -17.49 -14.20 -14.59
C ARG A 13 -16.24 -13.33 -14.64
N ILE A 14 -15.71 -13.04 -15.83
CA ILE A 14 -14.56 -12.15 -16.02
C ILE A 14 -14.94 -10.70 -15.65
N GLU A 15 -16.10 -10.22 -16.10
CA GLU A 15 -16.60 -8.88 -15.80
C GLU A 15 -16.98 -8.72 -14.32
N GLY A 16 -17.54 -9.76 -13.69
CA GLY A 16 -17.84 -9.79 -12.25
C GLY A 16 -16.60 -9.87 -11.37
N GLN A 17 -15.45 -10.27 -11.92
CA GLN A 17 -14.14 -10.24 -11.25
C GLN A 17 -13.40 -8.91 -11.45
N HIS A 18 -13.80 -8.08 -12.42
CA HIS A 18 -13.34 -6.70 -12.56
C HIS A 18 -14.03 -5.78 -11.54
N LYS A 19 -13.89 -6.08 -10.24
CA LYS A 19 -14.11 -5.05 -9.21
C LYS A 19 -13.10 -3.94 -9.48
N LYS A 20 -13.57 -2.71 -9.74
CA LYS A 20 -12.69 -1.54 -9.73
C LYS A 20 -12.01 -1.51 -8.37
N LEU A 21 -10.69 -1.74 -8.35
CA LEU A 21 -9.88 -1.61 -7.15
C LEU A 21 -10.07 -0.20 -6.59
N SER A 22 -10.24 -0.11 -5.28
CA SER A 22 -10.24 1.18 -4.62
C SER A 22 -8.89 1.88 -4.82
N SER A 23 -8.86 3.19 -4.63
CA SER A 23 -7.62 3.96 -4.61
C SER A 23 -6.59 3.38 -3.64
N TYR A 24 -7.05 2.93 -2.46
CA TYR A 24 -6.18 2.31 -1.46
C TYR A 24 -5.67 0.93 -1.89
N ASP A 25 -6.48 0.11 -2.55
CA ASP A 25 -6.03 -1.20 -3.04
C ASP A 25 -4.94 -1.07 -4.10
N LYS A 26 -5.05 -0.07 -4.98
CA LYS A 26 -4.01 0.24 -5.98
C LYS A 26 -2.72 0.69 -5.31
N TYR A 27 -2.82 1.59 -4.34
CA TYR A 27 -1.68 2.02 -3.52
C TYR A 27 -1.00 0.83 -2.82
N LYS A 28 -1.79 -0.05 -2.17
CA LYS A 28 -1.26 -1.26 -1.53
C LYS A 28 -0.50 -2.13 -2.53
N GLN A 29 -1.05 -2.36 -3.72
CA GLN A 29 -0.38 -3.13 -4.76
C GLN A 29 0.94 -2.50 -5.19
N GLU A 30 0.97 -1.19 -5.42
CA GLU A 30 2.19 -0.45 -5.77
C GLU A 30 3.27 -0.62 -4.69
N VAL A 31 2.92 -0.43 -3.41
CA VAL A 31 3.84 -0.60 -2.28
C VAL A 31 4.33 -2.04 -2.16
N LEU A 32 3.45 -3.03 -2.30
CA LEU A 32 3.83 -4.44 -2.22
C LEU A 32 4.73 -4.90 -3.38
N LEU A 33 4.64 -4.25 -4.54
CA LEU A 33 5.53 -4.50 -5.67
C LEU A 33 6.91 -3.85 -5.48
N GLY A 34 7.02 -2.83 -4.63
CA GLY A 34 8.30 -2.23 -4.21
C GLY A 34 8.93 -1.26 -5.21
N ASN A 35 8.26 -0.94 -6.31
CA ASN A 35 8.70 0.07 -7.28
C ASN A 35 7.70 1.23 -7.27
N LEU A 36 8.04 2.28 -6.52
CA LEU A 36 7.13 3.39 -6.24
C LEU A 36 7.37 4.54 -7.22
N ASP A 37 6.29 5.14 -7.72
CA ASP A 37 6.35 6.39 -8.47
C ASP A 37 5.45 7.45 -7.84
N TRP A 38 5.66 8.69 -8.24
CA TRP A 38 4.90 9.84 -7.76
C TRP A 38 3.49 9.89 -8.37
N SER A 39 2.64 8.95 -7.97
CA SER A 39 1.24 8.83 -8.34
C SER A 39 0.33 9.74 -7.49
N PRO A 40 -0.94 9.99 -7.90
CA PRO A 40 -1.87 10.81 -7.13
C PRO A 40 -2.05 10.35 -5.68
N MET A 41 -1.90 9.06 -5.38
CA MET A 41 -2.16 8.52 -4.03
C MET A 41 -1.09 8.89 -3.03
N HIS A 42 0.13 9.11 -3.48
CA HIS A 42 1.19 9.65 -2.65
C HIS A 42 0.98 11.15 -2.38
N LYS A 43 0.45 11.89 -3.36
CA LYS A 43 0.41 13.36 -3.34
C LYS A 43 -0.86 13.98 -2.76
N ASP A 44 -1.98 13.26 -2.81
CA ASP A 44 -3.29 13.80 -2.44
C ASP A 44 -3.50 13.77 -0.91
N PRO A 45 -3.61 14.93 -0.23
CA PRO A 45 -3.88 14.95 1.21
C PRO A 45 -5.20 14.28 1.59
N LEU A 46 -6.20 14.27 0.70
CA LEU A 46 -7.49 13.63 0.96
C LEU A 46 -7.34 12.11 1.02
N PHE A 47 -6.51 11.53 0.17
CA PHE A 47 -6.19 10.09 0.22
C PHE A 47 -5.71 9.69 1.62
N TRP A 48 -4.74 10.43 2.17
CA TRP A 48 -4.19 10.17 3.49
C TRP A 48 -5.27 10.32 4.57
N LYS A 49 -6.04 11.41 4.55
CA LYS A 49 -7.12 11.63 5.53
C LYS A 49 -8.15 10.50 5.54
N GLU A 50 -8.52 9.98 4.37
CA GLU A 50 -9.55 8.94 4.23
C GLU A 50 -9.04 7.54 4.60
N ASN A 51 -7.77 7.25 4.30
CA ASN A 51 -7.24 5.88 4.35
C ASN A 51 -6.27 5.63 5.50
N ILE A 52 -5.95 6.62 6.33
CA ILE A 52 -4.89 6.51 7.34
C ILE A 52 -5.08 5.31 8.29
N ASN A 53 -6.31 5.04 8.72
CA ASN A 53 -6.61 3.92 9.62
C ASN A 53 -6.46 2.56 8.93
N ASN A 54 -6.58 2.50 7.61
CA ASN A 54 -6.41 1.25 6.86
C ASN A 54 -4.94 0.78 6.86
N PHE A 55 -3.99 1.63 7.22
CA PHE A 55 -2.58 1.24 7.36
C PHE A 55 -2.34 0.33 8.56
N GLU A 56 -3.30 0.22 9.51
CA GLU A 56 -3.21 -0.71 10.65
C GLU A 56 -3.51 -2.17 10.24
N GLU A 57 -4.11 -2.38 9.06
CA GLU A 57 -4.46 -3.70 8.52
C GLU A 57 -3.25 -4.65 8.47
N ASN A 58 -3.52 -5.94 8.66
CA ASN A 58 -2.51 -7.02 8.62
C ASN A 58 -1.30 -6.71 9.52
N GLY A 59 -1.61 -6.08 10.66
CA GLY A 59 -0.66 -5.61 11.64
C GLY A 59 0.34 -4.65 11.05
N PHE A 60 -0.06 -3.63 10.28
CA PHE A 60 0.87 -2.65 9.66
C PHE A 60 1.76 -3.20 8.53
N GLN A 61 1.22 -4.10 7.70
CA GLN A 61 1.99 -4.69 6.59
C GLN A 61 2.59 -3.63 5.65
N ILE A 62 1.81 -2.62 5.26
CA ILE A 62 2.24 -1.58 4.33
C ILE A 62 3.38 -0.75 4.92
N LEU A 63 3.29 -0.34 6.19
CA LEU A 63 4.37 0.39 6.86
C LEU A 63 5.66 -0.42 6.93
N ARG A 64 5.56 -1.72 7.25
CA ARG A 64 6.74 -2.59 7.25
C ARG A 64 7.37 -2.70 5.87
N VAL A 65 6.57 -2.83 4.82
CA VAL A 65 7.10 -2.90 3.45
C VAL A 65 7.76 -1.58 3.05
N LEU A 66 7.18 -0.43 3.39
CA LEU A 66 7.83 0.87 3.19
C LEU A 66 9.19 0.96 3.92
N MET A 67 9.28 0.46 5.16
CA MET A 67 10.55 0.40 5.90
C MET A 67 11.56 -0.53 5.20
N THR A 68 11.13 -1.70 4.75
CA THR A 68 11.99 -2.62 3.98
C THR A 68 12.49 -1.98 2.69
N ILE A 69 11.64 -1.25 1.96
CA ILE A 69 12.02 -0.53 0.75
C ILE A 69 13.12 0.50 1.07
N LEU A 70 12.98 1.25 2.16
CA LEU A 70 13.99 2.21 2.61
C LEU A 70 15.33 1.57 2.96
N ASP A 71 15.32 0.35 3.49
CA ASP A 71 16.52 -0.40 3.85
C ASP A 71 17.19 -1.11 2.66
N THR A 72 16.44 -1.45 1.60
CA THR A 72 16.90 -2.41 0.57
C THR A 72 16.93 -1.86 -0.86
N SER A 73 16.14 -0.83 -1.17
CA SER A 73 16.10 -0.27 -2.53
C SER A 73 17.33 0.61 -2.80
N SER A 74 17.81 0.57 -4.03
CA SER A 74 18.83 1.50 -4.55
C SER A 74 18.25 2.56 -5.49
N ASP A 75 16.95 2.48 -5.81
CA ASP A 75 16.30 3.43 -6.70
C ASP A 75 15.93 4.71 -5.94
N ALA A 76 16.57 5.82 -6.29
CA ALA A 76 16.41 7.09 -5.59
C ALA A 76 14.97 7.61 -5.60
N ARG A 77 14.20 7.33 -6.66
CA ARG A 77 12.80 7.74 -6.76
C ARG A 77 11.93 6.96 -5.78
N THR A 78 12.04 5.65 -5.81
CA THR A 78 11.34 4.75 -4.90
C THR A 78 11.65 5.10 -3.44
N LEU A 79 12.92 5.34 -3.10
CA LEU A 79 13.33 5.77 -1.76
C LEU A 79 12.69 7.10 -1.34
N ALA A 80 12.64 8.08 -2.25
CA ALA A 80 12.03 9.37 -1.97
C ALA A 80 10.53 9.26 -1.71
N VAL A 81 9.80 8.47 -2.51
CA VAL A 81 8.37 8.22 -2.31
C VAL A 81 8.12 7.47 -1.01
N ALA A 82 8.87 6.40 -0.72
CA ALA A 82 8.71 5.63 0.51
C ALA A 82 8.97 6.47 1.77
N CYS A 83 9.99 7.32 1.72
CA CYS A 83 10.33 8.23 2.82
C CYS A 83 9.20 9.25 3.05
N TYR A 84 8.68 9.82 1.97
CA TYR A 84 7.56 10.74 2.03
C TYR A 84 6.31 10.09 2.61
N ASP A 85 5.92 8.91 2.12
CA ASP A 85 4.76 8.16 2.60
C ASP A 85 4.83 7.83 4.09
N LEU A 86 6.00 7.39 4.57
CA LEU A 86 6.22 7.16 5.99
C LEU A 86 6.03 8.45 6.80
N SER A 87 6.50 9.58 6.28
CA SER A 87 6.29 10.89 6.90
C SER A 87 4.82 11.32 6.90
N GLN A 88 4.05 10.99 5.86
CA GLN A 88 2.61 11.27 5.81
C GLN A 88 1.89 10.44 6.86
N PHE A 89 2.21 9.16 6.98
CA PHE A 89 1.62 8.33 8.04
C PHE A 89 1.89 8.89 9.45
N ILE A 90 3.13 9.30 9.71
CA ILE A 90 3.53 9.91 10.99
C ILE A 90 2.76 11.19 11.30
N GLN A 91 2.47 12.00 10.29
CA GLN A 91 1.78 13.29 10.44
C GLN A 91 0.27 13.14 10.54
N CYS A 92 -0.32 12.23 9.77
CA CYS A 92 -1.77 12.08 9.67
C CYS A 92 -2.34 11.13 10.73
N HIS A 93 -1.58 10.13 11.17
CA HIS A 93 -2.05 9.18 12.18
C HIS A 93 -1.76 9.70 13.60
N PRO A 94 -2.76 9.76 14.52
CA PRO A 94 -2.56 10.29 15.87
C PRO A 94 -1.43 9.60 16.65
N ALA A 95 -1.29 8.28 16.47
CA ALA A 95 -0.24 7.48 17.10
C ALA A 95 0.96 7.19 16.16
N GLY A 96 1.03 7.85 15.00
CA GLY A 96 1.96 7.49 13.91
C GLY A 96 3.42 7.46 14.34
N ARG A 97 3.86 8.45 15.13
CA ARG A 97 5.23 8.50 15.69
C ARG A 97 5.55 7.27 16.55
N ILE A 98 4.63 6.90 17.45
CA ILE A 98 4.81 5.79 18.40
C ILE A 98 4.83 4.46 17.65
N ILE A 99 3.88 4.27 16.73
CA ILE A 99 3.76 3.06 15.92
C ILE A 99 5.02 2.82 15.09
N VAL A 100 5.49 3.85 14.37
CA VAL A 100 6.69 3.72 13.53
C VAL A 100 7.94 3.42 14.37
N ALA A 101 8.08 4.04 15.54
CA ALA A 101 9.20 3.76 16.45
C ALA A 101 9.17 2.31 16.98
N ASP A 102 7.99 1.81 17.37
CA ASP A 102 7.81 0.44 17.88
C ASP A 102 8.08 -0.61 16.79
N LEU A 103 7.55 -0.41 15.58
CA LEU A 103 7.82 -1.30 14.43
C LEU A 103 9.32 -1.37 14.12
N LYS A 104 10.02 -0.24 14.11
CA LYS A 104 11.46 -0.18 13.86
C LYS A 104 12.27 -0.85 14.98
N ALA A 105 11.83 -0.74 16.23
CA ALA A 105 12.47 -1.43 17.36
C ALA A 105 12.31 -2.95 17.24
N LYS A 106 11.10 -3.43 16.95
CA LYS A 106 10.80 -4.85 16.72
C LYS A 106 11.64 -5.43 15.58
N GLU A 107 11.73 -4.71 14.45
CA GLU A 107 12.52 -5.17 13.30
C GLU A 107 14.01 -5.35 13.65
N ARG A 108 14.58 -4.42 14.41
CA ARG A 108 15.98 -4.55 14.86
C ARG A 108 16.20 -5.76 15.75
N VAL A 109 15.30 -6.03 16.69
CA VAL A 109 15.39 -7.20 17.58
C VAL A 109 15.30 -8.51 16.77
N MET A 110 14.46 -8.55 15.75
CA MET A 110 14.30 -9.73 14.90
C MET A 110 15.49 -10.00 13.96
N LYS A 111 16.36 -9.00 13.72
CA LYS A 111 17.57 -9.15 12.89
C LYS A 111 18.81 -9.61 13.68
N VAL A 112 18.72 -9.76 15.02
CA VAL A 112 19.79 -10.27 15.90
C VAL A 112 19.72 -11.78 15.99
#